data_AF-A0A7J7JEA2-F1
#
_entry.id   AF-A0A7J7JEA2-F1
#
_cell.length_a   1.000
_cell.length_b   1.000
_cell.length_c   1.000
_cell.angle_alpha   90.00
_cell.angle_beta   90.00
_cell.angle_gamma   90.00
#
_symmetry.space_group_name_H-M   'P 1'
#
loop_
_entity.id
_entity.type
_entity.pdbx_description
1 polymer ?
#
loop_
_entity_poly.entity_id
_entity_poly.type
_entity_poly.pdbx_seq_one_letter_code
_entity_poly.pdbx_strand_id
1 'polypeptide(L)'
;MDCNLFSCDGIAEEDTVNLTLTLDETNVPTEQNGHICQTFDIPSDKDYHLFATQPIIDNQNVIHHMFLYGCETTTTEYDTPDECHMGGGLCTTLLSYWTIGLTGDCLRSSDGILVGNSSFQKVLLQVHWYNLNMTENQKDASGMTLFLTSRLRSKNIGFLTTGTEEIRIPPATDEYSAKDTCTGYCILEDINEPIYITGVHLQMNRLGKLGKIEQYRADKLEEILYSQQDYVYDLPNTKYYKRLAQPIRLLQADELKVSCTYDSTSMSRTVSFGDEISDEKCYAHFHYYPAGGARVRCVAGEEEKVCLSKPSDKNSGISSSFNLIILLSTPLITATRYA
;
A
#
# COMPACT_ATOMS: atom_id res chain seq x y z
N MET A 1 17.59 -10.59 -25.29
CA MET A 1 17.87 -10.40 -23.86
C MET A 1 17.06 -11.45 -23.15
N ASP A 2 17.71 -12.37 -22.43
CA ASP A 2 17.04 -13.34 -21.58
C ASP A 2 16.19 -12.58 -20.56
N CYS A 3 14.86 -12.63 -20.69
CA CYS A 3 13.93 -11.94 -19.80
C CYS A 3 13.78 -12.61 -18.42
N ASN A 4 14.65 -13.57 -18.09
CA ASN A 4 14.54 -14.41 -16.88
C ASN A 4 15.67 -14.21 -15.87
N LEU A 5 16.64 -13.33 -16.12
CA LEU A 5 17.69 -13.04 -15.14
C LEU A 5 17.35 -11.75 -14.40
N PHE A 6 17.05 -11.87 -13.11
CA PHE A 6 17.01 -10.71 -12.22
C PHE A 6 18.37 -10.00 -12.26
N SER A 7 18.36 -8.71 -12.56
CA SER A 7 19.57 -7.89 -12.66
C SER A 7 19.40 -6.66 -11.80
N CYS A 8 20.31 -6.51 -10.84
CA CYS A 8 20.38 -5.36 -9.95
C CYS A 8 21.84 -5.09 -9.61
N ASP A 9 22.41 -4.03 -10.18
CA ASP A 9 23.84 -3.74 -10.11
C ASP A 9 24.36 -3.67 -8.67
N GLY A 10 23.54 -3.14 -7.74
CA GLY A 10 23.92 -2.97 -6.34
C GLY A 10 24.16 -4.28 -5.58
N ILE A 11 23.64 -5.42 -6.04
CA ILE A 11 23.74 -6.70 -5.31
C ILE A 11 25.18 -7.19 -5.21
N ALA A 12 26.03 -6.86 -6.18
CA ALA A 12 27.42 -7.28 -6.21
C ALA A 12 28.37 -6.30 -5.47
N GLU A 13 27.85 -5.21 -4.91
CA GLU A 13 28.65 -4.24 -4.15
C GLU A 13 29.10 -4.83 -2.80
N GLU A 14 30.31 -4.49 -2.36
CA GLU A 14 30.96 -5.07 -1.17
C GLU A 14 30.22 -4.76 0.14
N ASP A 15 29.53 -3.62 0.19
CA ASP A 15 28.76 -3.16 1.35
C ASP A 15 27.31 -3.66 1.37
N THR A 16 26.95 -4.54 0.43
CA THR A 16 25.64 -5.18 0.39
C THR A 16 25.55 -6.32 1.40
N VAL A 17 24.50 -6.26 2.22
CA VAL A 17 24.11 -7.28 3.19
C VAL A 17 22.86 -7.99 2.67
N ASN A 18 22.94 -9.32 2.56
CA ASN A 18 21.82 -10.15 2.15
C ASN A 18 21.14 -10.71 3.39
N LEU A 19 19.83 -10.48 3.51
CA LEU A 19 19.00 -11.04 4.57
C LEU A 19 17.87 -11.86 3.96
N THR A 20 17.88 -13.17 4.21
CA THR A 20 16.82 -14.05 3.73
C THR A 20 15.79 -14.26 4.83
N LEU A 21 14.53 -13.96 4.50
CA LEU A 21 13.37 -14.14 5.35
C LEU A 21 12.48 -15.18 4.69
N THR A 22 12.28 -16.32 5.33
CA THR A 22 11.37 -17.39 4.87
C THR A 22 10.42 -17.71 5.98
N LEU A 23 9.18 -18.04 5.63
CA LEU A 23 8.26 -18.61 6.60
C LEU A 23 8.88 -19.86 7.22
N ASP A 24 8.60 -20.08 8.51
CA ASP A 24 8.72 -21.44 9.04
C ASP A 24 7.83 -22.38 8.22
N GLU A 25 8.27 -23.62 8.01
CA GLU A 25 7.54 -24.60 7.19
C GLU A 25 6.09 -24.73 7.69
N THR A 26 5.14 -24.28 6.88
CA THR A 26 3.74 -24.14 7.27
C THR A 26 2.85 -25.01 6.39
N ASN A 27 1.83 -25.63 6.99
CA ASN A 27 0.82 -26.34 6.21
C ASN A 27 -0.05 -25.34 5.46
N VAL A 28 -0.13 -25.52 4.14
CA VAL A 28 -1.01 -24.71 3.30
C VAL A 28 -2.44 -25.21 3.51
N PRO A 29 -3.41 -24.32 3.79
CA PRO A 29 -4.81 -24.71 3.92
C PRO A 29 -5.31 -25.44 2.68
N THR A 30 -6.22 -26.39 2.87
CA THR A 30 -6.96 -27.04 1.78
C THR A 30 -7.91 -26.06 1.10
N GLU A 31 -8.23 -24.94 1.74
CA GLU A 31 -9.02 -23.86 1.17
C GLU A 31 -8.31 -23.20 -0.01
N GLN A 32 -9.09 -22.60 -0.91
CA GLN A 32 -8.57 -22.06 -2.16
C GLN A 32 -7.67 -20.82 -1.95
N ASN A 33 -7.91 -20.02 -0.91
CA ASN A 33 -7.10 -18.87 -0.56
C ASN A 33 -6.61 -19.01 0.88
N GLY A 34 -5.38 -18.56 1.16
CA GLY A 34 -4.85 -18.50 2.52
C GLY A 34 -3.84 -17.37 2.65
N HIS A 35 -3.90 -16.62 3.76
CA HIS A 35 -2.99 -15.53 4.05
C HIS A 35 -2.31 -15.79 5.38
N ILE A 36 -0.97 -15.83 5.37
CA ILE A 36 -0.17 -16.13 6.55
C ILE A 36 0.88 -15.02 6.74
N CYS A 37 1.14 -14.68 7.99
CA CYS A 37 2.13 -13.67 8.35
C CYS A 37 3.17 -14.22 9.32
N GLN A 38 4.40 -13.74 9.19
CA GLN A 38 5.45 -13.91 10.18
C GLN A 38 6.31 -12.65 10.29
N THR A 39 6.68 -12.29 11.53
CA THR A 39 7.48 -11.11 11.84
C THR A 39 8.94 -11.48 12.01
N PHE A 40 9.83 -10.66 11.46
CA PHE A 40 11.28 -10.87 11.47
C PHE A 40 12.00 -9.63 11.98
N ASP A 41 13.08 -9.85 12.72
CA ASP A 41 14.07 -8.82 13.03
C ASP A 41 14.94 -8.55 11.80
N ILE A 42 15.30 -7.28 11.61
CA ILE A 42 16.27 -6.87 10.58
C ILE A 42 17.44 -6.09 11.20
N PRO A 43 18.61 -6.00 10.54
CA PRO A 43 19.75 -5.28 11.07
C PRO A 43 19.41 -3.85 11.48
N SER A 44 19.67 -3.53 12.74
CA SER A 44 19.34 -2.23 13.36
C SER A 44 20.53 -1.60 14.08
N ASP A 45 21.75 -2.11 13.87
CA ASP A 45 23.00 -1.55 14.41
C ASP A 45 23.34 -0.17 13.82
N LYS A 46 22.77 0.13 12.65
CA LYS A 46 22.83 1.41 11.94
C LYS A 46 21.65 1.52 10.99
N ASP A 47 21.61 2.59 10.21
CA ASP A 47 20.64 2.74 9.13
C ASP A 47 21.10 2.03 7.87
N TYR A 48 20.15 1.39 7.19
CA TYR A 48 20.34 0.72 5.93
C TYR A 48 19.31 1.20 4.90
N HIS A 49 19.65 1.05 3.63
CA HIS A 49 18.71 1.12 2.53
C HIS A 49 18.41 -0.28 2.02
N LEU A 50 17.15 -0.70 2.13
CA LEU A 50 16.61 -1.79 1.33
C LEU A 50 16.47 -1.29 -0.10
N PHE A 51 17.17 -1.93 -1.03
CA PHE A 51 17.20 -1.49 -2.42
C PHE A 51 16.79 -2.54 -3.43
N ALA A 52 16.76 -3.80 -3.04
CA ALA A 52 16.29 -4.87 -3.88
C ALA A 52 15.70 -6.00 -3.05
N THR A 53 14.80 -6.74 -3.67
CA THR A 53 14.24 -7.97 -3.12
C THR A 53 14.17 -9.04 -4.20
N GLN A 54 14.35 -10.30 -3.81
CA GLN A 54 14.21 -11.45 -4.70
C GLN A 54 13.36 -12.52 -3.99
N PRO A 55 12.39 -13.14 -4.68
CA PRO A 55 11.61 -14.22 -4.09
C PRO A 55 12.47 -15.46 -3.82
N ILE A 56 12.12 -16.17 -2.76
CA ILE A 56 12.49 -17.57 -2.50
C ILE A 56 11.20 -18.36 -2.57
N ILE A 57 11.08 -19.23 -3.57
CA ILE A 57 9.86 -19.99 -3.80
C ILE A 57 10.11 -21.45 -3.46
N ASP A 58 9.43 -21.93 -2.41
CA ASP A 58 9.45 -23.32 -1.98
C ASP A 58 8.35 -24.12 -2.69
N ASN A 59 7.08 -23.67 -2.60
CA ASN A 59 5.96 -24.31 -3.26
C ASN A 59 5.35 -23.46 -4.39
N GLN A 60 5.84 -23.69 -5.61
CA GLN A 60 5.36 -23.03 -6.84
C GLN A 60 3.88 -23.31 -7.18
N ASN A 61 3.27 -24.36 -6.62
CA ASN A 61 1.91 -24.75 -6.98
C ASN A 61 0.83 -23.91 -6.29
N VAL A 62 1.19 -23.23 -5.20
CA VAL A 62 0.23 -22.48 -4.37
C VAL A 62 0.64 -21.03 -4.17
N ILE A 63 1.92 -20.68 -4.28
CA ILE A 63 2.36 -19.30 -4.06
C ILE A 63 1.73 -18.34 -5.09
N HIS A 64 1.13 -17.26 -4.60
CA HIS A 64 0.49 -16.27 -5.47
C HIS A 64 1.15 -14.89 -5.38
N HIS A 65 1.34 -14.36 -4.17
CA HIS A 65 2.12 -13.14 -3.95
C HIS A 65 2.67 -13.09 -2.53
N MET A 66 3.65 -12.20 -2.31
CA MET A 66 4.23 -11.93 -1.01
C MET A 66 4.33 -10.42 -0.80
N PHE A 67 4.08 -9.95 0.42
CA PHE A 67 4.28 -8.57 0.82
C PHE A 67 5.24 -8.48 2.00
N LEU A 68 6.06 -7.44 1.97
CA LEU A 68 6.96 -7.09 3.06
C LEU A 68 6.51 -5.75 3.63
N TYR A 69 6.09 -5.77 4.89
CA TYR A 69 5.67 -4.59 5.64
C TYR A 69 6.71 -4.20 6.68
N GLY A 70 6.88 -2.90 6.91
CA GLY A 70 7.65 -2.33 8.00
C GLY A 70 6.77 -2.16 9.24
N CYS A 71 7.31 -2.51 10.39
CA CYS A 71 6.62 -2.38 11.67
C CYS A 71 7.03 -1.09 12.39
N GLU A 72 6.05 -0.26 12.75
CA GLU A 72 6.28 1.02 13.46
C GLU A 72 6.77 0.80 14.90
N THR A 73 6.61 -0.43 15.40
CA THR A 73 7.05 -0.84 16.75
C THR A 73 8.04 -1.99 16.66
N THR A 74 8.81 -2.16 17.73
CA THR A 74 9.70 -3.32 17.90
C THR A 74 8.99 -4.52 18.52
N THR A 75 7.65 -4.50 18.61
CA THR A 75 6.87 -5.62 19.12
C THR A 75 6.69 -6.67 18.02
N THR A 76 6.96 -7.93 18.36
CA THR A 76 6.67 -9.07 17.48
C THR A 76 5.17 -9.38 17.59
N GLU A 77 4.42 -9.20 16.50
CA GLU A 77 3.00 -9.56 16.44
C GLU A 77 2.82 -11.05 16.10
N TYR A 78 3.60 -11.54 15.13
CA TYR A 78 3.54 -12.90 14.63
C TYR A 78 4.91 -13.57 14.76
N ASP A 79 5.18 -14.20 15.91
CA ASP A 79 6.47 -14.87 16.19
C ASP A 79 6.66 -16.13 15.34
N THR A 80 5.56 -16.87 15.13
CA THR A 80 5.44 -18.00 14.20
C THR A 80 4.41 -17.66 13.12
N PRO A 81 4.39 -18.39 12.00
CA PRO A 81 3.35 -18.23 10.98
C PRO A 81 1.95 -18.34 11.58
N ASP A 82 1.13 -17.31 11.41
CA ASP A 82 -0.28 -17.32 11.79
C ASP A 82 -1.12 -16.55 10.77
N GLU A 83 -2.43 -16.81 10.79
CA GLU A 83 -3.38 -16.21 9.88
C GLU A 83 -3.47 -14.69 10.10
N CYS A 84 -3.53 -13.93 9.01
CA CYS A 84 -3.56 -12.48 9.08
C CYS A 84 -4.38 -11.88 7.94
N HIS A 85 -4.91 -10.69 8.17
CA HIS A 85 -5.47 -9.84 7.11
C HIS A 85 -4.36 -9.15 6.33
N MET A 86 -4.68 -8.33 5.31
CA MET A 86 -3.69 -7.56 4.56
C MET A 86 -2.91 -6.61 5.48
N GLY A 87 -1.61 -6.88 5.69
CA GLY A 87 -0.80 -6.24 6.73
C GLY A 87 -1.05 -6.81 8.15
N GLY A 88 -0.11 -6.59 9.06
CA GLY A 88 -0.29 -6.87 10.49
C GLY A 88 -0.77 -5.63 11.23
N GLY A 89 -1.47 -5.79 12.36
CA GLY A 89 -1.96 -4.66 13.16
C GLY A 89 -0.86 -3.69 13.58
N LEU A 90 0.39 -4.15 13.69
CA LEU A 90 1.57 -3.34 14.01
C LEU A 90 2.48 -3.01 12.82
N CYS A 91 2.23 -3.62 11.66
CA CYS A 91 3.09 -3.54 10.47
C CYS A 91 2.25 -3.19 9.24
N THR A 92 2.13 -1.89 8.98
CA THR A 92 1.19 -1.35 7.98
C THR A 92 1.88 -0.69 6.81
N THR A 93 3.16 -0.34 6.93
CA THR A 93 3.91 0.35 5.86
C THR A 93 4.46 -0.67 4.86
N LEU A 94 3.87 -0.76 3.67
CA LEU A 94 4.39 -1.62 2.60
C LEU A 94 5.80 -1.15 2.21
N LEU A 95 6.78 -2.06 2.19
CA LEU A 95 8.17 -1.79 1.80
C LEU A 95 8.50 -2.45 0.46
N SER A 96 7.97 -3.64 0.19
CA SER A 96 8.21 -4.35 -1.05
C SER A 96 7.12 -5.37 -1.28
N TYR A 97 6.99 -5.80 -2.51
CA TYR A 97 6.12 -6.91 -2.86
C TYR A 97 6.75 -7.80 -3.92
N TRP A 98 6.27 -9.03 -3.96
CA TRP A 98 6.51 -9.97 -5.04
C TRP A 98 5.19 -10.59 -5.46
N THR A 99 5.10 -10.97 -6.73
CA THR A 99 3.95 -11.67 -7.30
C THR A 99 4.41 -12.47 -8.51
N ILE A 100 3.59 -13.41 -8.94
CA ILE A 100 3.89 -14.31 -10.05
C ILE A 100 4.44 -13.52 -11.25
N GLY A 101 5.56 -14.03 -11.78
CA GLY A 101 6.21 -13.50 -12.98
C GLY A 101 7.20 -12.35 -12.74
N LEU A 102 7.31 -11.81 -11.52
CA LEU A 102 8.45 -10.97 -11.16
C LEU A 102 9.64 -11.85 -10.80
N THR A 103 10.84 -11.50 -11.28
CA THR A 103 12.09 -12.18 -10.86
C THR A 103 12.69 -11.56 -9.60
N GLY A 104 12.14 -10.43 -9.14
CA GLY A 104 12.61 -9.59 -8.04
C GLY A 104 12.28 -8.12 -8.32
N ASP A 105 12.44 -7.24 -7.34
CA ASP A 105 12.43 -5.80 -7.52
C ASP A 105 13.82 -5.22 -7.22
N CYS A 106 14.23 -4.25 -8.02
CA CYS A 106 15.49 -3.52 -7.86
C CYS A 106 15.21 -2.04 -8.04
N LEU A 107 15.35 -1.26 -6.97
CA LEU A 107 15.21 0.18 -7.00
C LEU A 107 16.35 0.83 -7.79
N ARG A 108 16.14 2.07 -8.24
CA ARG A 108 17.19 2.85 -8.92
C ARG A 108 18.39 3.02 -8.01
N SER A 109 19.59 3.16 -8.57
CA SER A 109 20.82 3.35 -7.78
C SER A 109 20.78 4.56 -6.83
N SER A 110 19.93 5.55 -7.10
CA SER A 110 19.70 6.71 -6.24
C SER A 110 18.72 6.48 -5.08
N ASP A 111 17.99 5.38 -5.10
CA ASP A 111 16.75 5.14 -4.36
C ASP A 111 16.93 3.97 -3.38
N GLY A 112 16.47 4.13 -2.16
CA GLY A 112 16.43 3.08 -1.15
C GLY A 112 15.34 3.33 -0.12
N ILE A 113 14.81 2.27 0.47
CA ILE A 113 13.83 2.36 1.55
C ILE A 113 14.59 2.31 2.87
N LEU A 114 14.42 3.33 3.70
CA LEU A 114 15.15 3.46 4.96
C LEU A 114 14.65 2.43 5.97
N VAL A 115 15.56 1.61 6.48
CA VAL A 115 15.32 0.60 7.53
C VAL A 115 16.48 0.62 8.54
N GLY A 116 16.32 -0.05 9.67
CA GLY A 116 17.36 -0.15 10.70
C GLY A 116 17.17 0.85 11.85
N ASN A 117 18.27 1.34 12.42
CA ASN A 117 18.29 2.02 13.72
C ASN A 117 17.24 3.13 13.88
N SER A 118 17.13 4.04 12.91
CA SER A 118 16.21 5.19 12.95
C SER A 118 14.86 4.95 12.27
N SER A 119 14.59 3.73 11.81
CA SER A 119 13.41 3.37 11.03
C SER A 119 12.90 1.98 11.44
N PHE A 120 12.29 1.23 10.52
CA PHE A 120 11.81 -0.13 10.74
C PHE A 120 12.95 -1.05 11.21
N GLN A 121 12.83 -1.58 12.42
CA GLN A 121 13.75 -2.58 12.98
C GLN A 121 13.17 -4.00 12.89
N LYS A 122 11.87 -4.09 12.65
CA LYS A 122 11.14 -5.32 12.36
C LYS A 122 10.36 -5.16 11.06
N VAL A 123 10.20 -6.28 10.38
CA VAL A 123 9.39 -6.40 9.18
C VAL A 123 8.45 -7.58 9.31
N LEU A 124 7.33 -7.53 8.60
CA LEU A 124 6.37 -8.62 8.51
C LEU A 124 6.31 -9.11 7.08
N LEU A 125 6.59 -10.39 6.90
CA LEU A 125 6.39 -11.09 5.64
C LEU A 125 4.97 -11.66 5.65
N GLN A 126 4.15 -11.21 4.70
CA GLN A 126 2.86 -11.80 4.41
C GLN A 126 2.96 -12.64 3.14
N VAL A 127 2.42 -13.85 3.18
CA VAL A 127 2.34 -14.75 2.04
C VAL A 127 0.88 -15.06 1.74
N HIS A 128 0.49 -14.87 0.48
CA HIS A 128 -0.80 -15.30 -0.04
C HIS A 128 -0.63 -16.54 -0.90
N TRP A 129 -1.34 -17.60 -0.51
CA TRP A 129 -1.47 -18.83 -1.27
C TRP A 129 -2.80 -18.87 -2.01
N TYR A 130 -2.75 -19.35 -3.25
CA TYR A 130 -3.89 -19.71 -4.07
C TYR A 130 -3.85 -21.20 -4.44
N ASN A 131 -4.46 -22.04 -3.60
CA ASN A 131 -4.50 -23.50 -3.76
C ASN A 131 -5.63 -23.90 -4.71
N LEU A 132 -5.41 -23.69 -6.02
CA LEU A 132 -6.43 -23.87 -7.07
C LEU A 132 -7.15 -25.24 -7.02
N ASN A 133 -6.41 -26.32 -6.71
CA ASN A 133 -6.91 -27.68 -6.69
C ASN A 133 -7.35 -28.15 -5.29
N MET A 134 -7.34 -27.27 -4.29
CA MET A 134 -7.64 -27.61 -2.89
C MET A 134 -6.89 -28.87 -2.44
N THR A 135 -5.62 -28.98 -2.81
CA THR A 135 -4.82 -30.18 -2.54
C THR A 135 -4.39 -30.18 -1.08
N GLU A 136 -4.67 -31.29 -0.39
CA GLU A 136 -4.33 -31.50 1.01
C GLU A 136 -2.84 -31.77 1.21
N ASN A 137 -2.36 -31.61 2.46
CA ASN A 137 -1.01 -31.97 2.91
C ASN A 137 0.12 -31.25 2.15
N GLN A 138 -0.18 -30.09 1.58
CA GLN A 138 0.83 -29.21 1.03
C GLN A 138 1.51 -28.42 2.14
N LYS A 139 2.78 -28.13 1.93
CA LYS A 139 3.58 -27.27 2.80
C LYS A 139 4.25 -26.20 1.96
N ASP A 140 4.60 -25.11 2.61
CA ASP A 140 5.36 -24.03 2.00
C ASP A 140 6.24 -23.35 3.05
N ALA A 141 7.45 -23.01 2.64
CA ALA A 141 8.41 -22.17 3.38
C ALA A 141 8.93 -21.02 2.48
N SER A 142 8.07 -20.50 1.60
CA SER A 142 8.45 -19.41 0.69
C SER A 142 8.77 -18.11 1.46
N GLY A 143 9.49 -17.21 0.80
CA GLY A 143 9.83 -15.91 1.36
C GLY A 143 10.65 -15.04 0.42
N MET A 144 11.50 -14.16 0.97
CA MET A 144 12.23 -13.16 0.19
C MET A 144 13.65 -12.97 0.72
N THR A 145 14.61 -12.82 -0.20
CA THR A 145 15.92 -12.24 0.11
C THR A 145 15.86 -10.73 -0.08
N LEU A 146 16.22 -10.01 0.97
CA LEU A 146 16.36 -8.56 1.02
C LEU A 146 17.83 -8.20 0.80
N PHE A 147 18.08 -7.22 -0.04
CA PHE A 147 19.42 -6.66 -0.29
C PHE A 147 19.48 -5.27 0.33
N LEU A 148 20.31 -5.15 1.37
CA LEU A 148 20.48 -3.96 2.18
C LEU A 148 21.86 -3.35 1.94
N THR A 149 22.00 -2.03 1.97
CA THR A 149 23.31 -1.35 2.01
C THR A 149 23.35 -0.35 3.15
N SER A 150 24.50 -0.27 3.83
CA SER A 150 24.75 0.80 4.82
C SER A 150 25.20 2.11 4.18
N ARG A 151 25.54 2.11 2.90
CA ARG A 151 25.81 3.30 2.11
C ARG A 151 24.49 3.89 1.63
N LEU A 152 23.90 4.72 2.48
CA LEU A 152 22.61 5.37 2.19
C LEU A 152 22.65 6.09 0.83
N ARG A 153 21.68 5.74 0.00
CA ARG A 153 21.47 6.35 -1.31
C ARG A 153 20.83 7.72 -1.14
N SER A 154 20.80 8.50 -2.22
CA SER A 154 20.38 9.90 -2.17
C SER A 154 18.90 10.13 -1.84
N LYS A 155 18.03 9.13 -2.01
CA LYS A 155 16.58 9.27 -1.87
C LYS A 155 16.00 8.15 -1.03
N ASN A 156 15.31 8.54 0.04
CA ASN A 156 14.46 7.65 0.80
C ASN A 156 13.13 7.49 0.05
N ILE A 157 12.79 6.25 -0.31
CA ILE A 157 11.53 5.89 -0.98
C ILE A 157 10.47 5.56 0.07
N GLY A 158 9.27 6.13 -0.10
CA GLY A 158 8.05 5.78 0.61
C GLY A 158 7.02 5.15 -0.32
N PHE A 159 5.97 4.60 0.29
CA PHE A 159 4.84 3.99 -0.40
C PHE A 159 3.56 4.77 -0.12
N LEU A 160 2.79 5.03 -1.18
CA LEU A 160 1.46 5.64 -1.11
C LEU A 160 0.47 4.69 -1.79
N THR A 161 -0.68 4.46 -1.17
CA THR A 161 -1.80 3.74 -1.78
C THR A 161 -3.00 4.66 -1.95
N THR A 162 -3.55 4.71 -3.17
CA THR A 162 -4.79 5.44 -3.47
C THR A 162 -5.81 4.54 -4.16
N GLY A 163 -7.10 4.86 -4.09
CA GLY A 163 -8.11 4.09 -4.82
C GLY A 163 -9.45 4.04 -4.09
N THR A 164 -10.24 2.99 -4.33
CA THR A 164 -11.57 2.87 -3.74
C THR A 164 -11.89 1.46 -3.27
N GLU A 165 -12.51 1.39 -2.11
CA GLU A 165 -13.20 0.24 -1.53
C GLU A 165 -14.73 0.34 -1.73
N GLU A 166 -15.25 1.49 -2.19
CA GLU A 166 -16.65 1.67 -2.58
C GLU A 166 -16.97 0.93 -3.91
N ILE A 167 -16.74 -0.39 -3.94
CA ILE A 167 -16.98 -1.27 -5.10
C ILE A 167 -18.22 -2.11 -4.84
N ARG A 168 -19.18 -2.05 -5.77
CA ARG A 168 -20.39 -2.89 -5.77
C ARG A 168 -20.83 -3.16 -7.21
N ILE A 169 -20.15 -4.09 -7.86
CA ILE A 169 -20.30 -4.44 -9.28
C ILE A 169 -21.55 -5.33 -9.43
N PRO A 170 -22.59 -4.89 -10.17
CA PRO A 170 -23.75 -5.73 -10.44
C PRO A 170 -23.37 -6.98 -11.26
N PRO A 171 -24.13 -8.09 -11.16
CA PRO A 171 -23.92 -9.25 -12.02
C PRO A 171 -24.24 -8.93 -13.49
N ALA A 172 -23.74 -9.76 -14.40
CA ALA A 172 -24.06 -9.71 -15.83
C ALA A 172 -23.87 -8.33 -16.48
N THR A 173 -22.84 -7.58 -16.07
CA THR A 173 -22.58 -6.22 -16.56
C THR A 173 -21.33 -6.19 -17.42
N ASP A 174 -21.46 -5.72 -18.67
CA ASP A 174 -20.34 -5.62 -19.62
C ASP A 174 -19.23 -4.69 -19.14
N GLU A 175 -19.60 -3.54 -18.58
CA GLU A 175 -18.66 -2.56 -18.03
C GLU A 175 -19.23 -1.86 -16.79
N TYR A 176 -18.52 -2.04 -15.67
CA TYR A 176 -18.72 -1.25 -14.45
C TYR A 176 -17.44 -0.47 -14.15
N SER A 177 -17.53 0.82 -13.79
CA SER A 177 -16.36 1.63 -13.46
C SER A 177 -16.38 2.10 -12.02
N ALA A 178 -15.35 1.75 -11.25
CA ALA A 178 -15.04 2.32 -9.96
C ALA A 178 -13.95 3.39 -10.11
N LYS A 179 -14.09 4.52 -9.41
CA LYS A 179 -13.15 5.64 -9.52
C LYS A 179 -12.99 6.30 -8.16
N ASP A 180 -11.77 6.76 -7.90
CA ASP A 180 -11.49 7.63 -6.77
C ASP A 180 -10.57 8.78 -7.18
N THR A 181 -10.58 9.84 -6.38
CA THR A 181 -9.66 10.97 -6.52
C THR A 181 -9.09 11.32 -5.17
N CYS A 182 -7.79 11.07 -5.01
CA CYS A 182 -7.04 11.51 -3.86
C CYS A 182 -6.43 12.89 -4.14
N THR A 183 -6.73 13.88 -3.30
CA THR A 183 -6.17 15.22 -3.46
C THR A 183 -4.74 15.28 -2.91
N GLY A 184 -3.88 16.06 -3.56
CA GLY A 184 -2.54 16.37 -3.08
C GLY A 184 -2.58 17.03 -1.69
N TYR A 185 -3.63 17.79 -1.39
CA TYR A 185 -3.88 18.34 -0.05
C TYR A 185 -3.98 17.24 1.01
N CYS A 186 -4.68 16.14 0.71
CA CYS A 186 -4.79 14.99 1.61
C CYS A 186 -3.46 14.23 1.75
N ILE A 187 -2.76 14.03 0.64
CA ILE A 187 -1.49 13.28 0.61
C ILE A 187 -0.41 14.05 1.36
N LEU A 188 -0.40 15.37 1.22
CA LEU A 188 0.64 16.28 1.71
C LEU A 188 0.13 17.18 2.84
N GLU A 189 -0.84 16.70 3.63
CA GLU A 189 -1.48 17.50 4.69
C GLU A 189 -0.45 17.96 5.73
N ASP A 190 0.43 17.05 6.15
CA ASP A 190 1.47 17.31 7.17
C ASP A 190 2.79 17.81 6.57
N ILE A 191 2.88 17.94 5.24
CA ILE A 191 4.10 18.39 4.55
C ILE A 191 3.83 19.46 3.50
N ASN A 192 4.47 20.62 3.67
CA ASN A 192 4.36 21.74 2.73
C ASN A 192 5.35 21.67 1.56
N GLU A 193 5.86 20.47 1.26
CA GLU A 193 6.85 20.24 0.21
C GLU A 193 6.33 19.18 -0.78
N PRO A 194 6.74 19.26 -2.06
CA PRO A 194 6.33 18.27 -3.05
C PRO A 194 6.95 16.90 -2.80
N ILE A 195 6.23 15.86 -3.20
CA ILE A 195 6.80 14.53 -3.41
C ILE A 195 6.97 14.23 -4.91
N TYR A 196 7.78 13.24 -5.21
CA TYR A 196 8.14 12.83 -6.56
C TYR A 196 7.89 11.34 -6.72
N ILE A 197 6.86 11.00 -7.49
CA ILE A 197 6.46 9.62 -7.79
C ILE A 197 7.46 9.01 -8.77
N THR A 198 8.03 7.86 -8.46
CA THR A 198 9.06 7.18 -9.26
C THR A 198 8.58 5.87 -9.88
N GLY A 199 7.51 5.29 -9.34
CA GLY A 199 6.92 4.05 -9.82
C GLY A 199 5.46 3.95 -9.45
N VAL A 200 4.70 3.21 -10.25
CA VAL A 200 3.27 2.99 -10.08
C VAL A 200 2.93 1.52 -10.30
N HIS A 201 2.00 0.99 -9.50
CA HIS A 201 1.45 -0.35 -9.63
C HIS A 201 -0.06 -0.28 -9.52
N LEU A 202 -0.77 -0.79 -10.51
CA LEU A 202 -2.22 -0.94 -10.44
C LEU A 202 -2.58 -2.35 -9.96
N GLN A 203 -3.46 -2.45 -8.97
CA GLN A 203 -4.01 -3.71 -8.47
C GLN A 203 -5.53 -3.75 -8.65
N MET A 204 -5.97 -4.74 -9.42
CA MET A 204 -7.37 -5.15 -9.59
C MET A 204 -7.44 -6.67 -9.48
N ASN A 205 -8.60 -7.27 -9.18
CA ASN A 205 -8.77 -8.71 -9.20
C ASN A 205 -9.31 -9.18 -10.57
N ARG A 206 -9.96 -10.35 -10.60
CA ARG A 206 -10.22 -11.14 -11.82
C ARG A 206 -11.14 -10.50 -12.85
N LEU A 207 -12.08 -9.67 -12.42
CA LEU A 207 -13.01 -8.97 -13.30
C LEU A 207 -12.37 -7.73 -13.93
N GLY A 208 -11.17 -7.33 -13.48
CA GLY A 208 -10.50 -6.15 -13.97
C GLY A 208 -10.21 -6.21 -15.47
N LYS A 209 -10.61 -5.15 -16.19
CA LYS A 209 -10.47 -5.02 -17.64
C LYS A 209 -9.61 -3.81 -18.02
N LEU A 210 -9.95 -2.64 -17.49
CA LEU A 210 -9.26 -1.37 -17.78
C LEU A 210 -8.80 -0.70 -16.51
N GLY A 211 -7.61 -0.12 -16.56
CA GLY A 211 -7.02 0.56 -15.43
C GLY A 211 -6.34 1.84 -15.83
N LYS A 212 -6.59 2.94 -15.11
CA LYS A 212 -5.98 4.24 -15.41
C LYS A 212 -5.60 4.99 -14.13
N ILE A 213 -4.42 5.60 -14.15
CA ILE A 213 -3.91 6.48 -13.11
C ILE A 213 -3.48 7.79 -13.77
N GLU A 214 -4.10 8.89 -13.33
CA GLU A 214 -3.92 10.22 -13.92
C GLU A 214 -3.61 11.25 -12.84
N GLN A 215 -2.80 12.24 -13.19
CA GLN A 215 -2.59 13.44 -12.38
C GLN A 215 -3.32 14.62 -13.02
N TYR A 216 -4.11 15.34 -12.22
CA TYR A 216 -4.76 16.58 -12.60
C TYR A 216 -4.24 17.75 -11.77
N ARG A 217 -4.23 18.95 -12.35
CA ARG A 217 -3.97 20.22 -11.67
C ARG A 217 -4.93 21.27 -12.19
N ALA A 218 -5.70 21.89 -11.30
CA ALA A 218 -6.72 22.88 -11.67
C ALA A 218 -7.63 22.38 -12.81
N ASP A 219 -8.15 21.16 -12.65
CA ASP A 219 -9.06 20.46 -13.57
C ASP A 219 -8.47 20.16 -14.97
N LYS A 220 -7.15 20.32 -15.15
CA LYS A 220 -6.44 19.94 -16.37
C LYS A 220 -5.64 18.68 -16.14
N LEU A 221 -5.67 17.77 -17.12
CA LEU A 221 -4.81 16.59 -17.14
C LEU A 221 -3.36 17.04 -17.33
N GLU A 222 -2.51 16.74 -16.35
CA GLU A 222 -1.08 17.03 -16.40
C GLU A 222 -0.30 15.83 -16.95
N GLU A 223 -0.59 14.63 -16.45
CA GLU A 223 0.17 13.41 -16.81
C GLU A 223 -0.70 12.14 -16.72
N ILE A 224 -0.44 11.16 -17.59
CA ILE A 224 -1.00 9.81 -17.48
C ILE A 224 0.10 8.90 -16.94
N LEU A 225 0.07 8.67 -15.63
CA LEU A 225 1.09 7.88 -14.94
C LEU A 225 1.03 6.42 -15.41
N TYR A 226 -0.19 5.90 -15.59
CA TYR A 226 -0.44 4.52 -16.00
C TYR A 226 -1.75 4.39 -16.78
N SER A 227 -1.76 3.50 -17.77
CA SER A 227 -2.97 3.14 -18.52
C SER A 227 -2.84 1.72 -19.08
N GLN A 228 -3.79 0.85 -18.74
CA GLN A 228 -3.88 -0.53 -19.21
C GLN A 228 -5.26 -0.79 -19.80
N GLN A 229 -5.30 -1.36 -21.00
CA GLN A 229 -6.56 -1.67 -21.70
C GLN A 229 -6.95 -3.16 -21.67
N ASP A 230 -6.01 -4.04 -21.33
CA ASP A 230 -6.25 -5.49 -21.26
C ASP A 230 -5.65 -6.01 -19.96
N TYR A 231 -6.25 -5.62 -18.83
CA TYR A 231 -5.83 -6.15 -17.53
C TYR A 231 -6.19 -7.62 -17.43
N VAL A 232 -5.26 -8.43 -16.94
CA VAL A 232 -5.45 -9.88 -16.73
C VAL A 232 -4.76 -10.25 -15.42
N TYR A 233 -5.57 -10.58 -14.42
CA TYR A 233 -5.11 -10.85 -13.07
C TYR A 233 -4.00 -11.92 -12.98
N ASP A 234 -4.15 -13.04 -13.70
CA ASP A 234 -3.22 -14.18 -13.61
C ASP A 234 -1.97 -14.03 -14.51
N LEU A 235 -1.78 -12.90 -15.20
CA LEU A 235 -0.56 -12.67 -15.99
C LEU A 235 0.59 -12.18 -15.12
N PRO A 236 1.85 -12.48 -15.48
CA PRO A 236 3.04 -11.88 -14.87
C PRO A 236 2.91 -10.35 -14.67
N ASN A 237 2.94 -9.86 -13.42
CA ASN A 237 2.70 -8.44 -13.10
C ASN A 237 3.78 -7.47 -13.61
N THR A 238 4.78 -7.95 -14.38
CA THR A 238 5.74 -7.08 -15.10
C THR A 238 5.05 -6.04 -15.98
N LYS A 239 3.79 -6.27 -16.38
CA LYS A 239 2.97 -5.29 -17.12
C LYS A 239 2.34 -4.22 -16.23
N TYR A 240 2.01 -4.55 -14.99
CA TYR A 240 1.19 -3.70 -14.11
C TYR A 240 2.01 -2.80 -13.19
N TYR A 241 3.28 -3.15 -12.98
CA TYR A 241 4.26 -2.25 -12.40
C TYR A 241 4.97 -1.45 -13.50
N LYS A 242 4.94 -0.12 -13.36
CA LYS A 242 5.65 0.79 -14.25
C LYS A 242 6.59 1.67 -13.44
N ARG A 243 7.89 1.48 -13.66
CA ARG A 243 8.91 2.44 -13.23
C ARG A 243 8.89 3.64 -14.17
N LEU A 244 8.62 4.82 -13.62
CA LEU A 244 8.49 6.05 -14.41
C LEU A 244 9.87 6.54 -14.85
N ALA A 245 10.08 6.77 -16.15
CA ALA A 245 11.38 7.19 -16.69
C ALA A 245 11.89 8.47 -16.02
N GLN A 246 11.00 9.41 -15.74
CA GLN A 246 11.25 10.62 -14.96
C GLN A 246 10.28 10.65 -13.78
N PRO A 247 10.74 11.09 -12.58
CA PRO A 247 9.84 11.25 -11.45
C PRO A 247 8.76 12.29 -11.73
N ILE A 248 7.53 11.99 -11.35
CA ILE A 248 6.39 12.91 -11.49
C ILE A 248 6.21 13.69 -10.20
N ARG A 249 6.29 15.01 -10.29
CA ARG A 249 6.14 15.91 -9.14
C ARG A 249 4.67 16.04 -8.78
N LEU A 250 4.33 15.73 -7.54
CA LEU A 250 3.00 15.93 -6.95
C LEU A 250 3.01 17.14 -6.00
N LEU A 251 2.07 18.05 -6.19
CA LEU A 251 1.84 19.24 -5.37
C LEU A 251 0.55 19.12 -4.56
N GLN A 252 0.40 19.93 -3.51
CA GLN A 252 -0.85 20.01 -2.72
C GLN A 252 -2.07 20.38 -3.59
N ALA A 253 -1.86 21.15 -4.66
CA ALA A 253 -2.92 21.57 -5.58
C ALA A 253 -3.30 20.50 -6.64
N ASP A 254 -2.61 19.36 -6.66
CA ASP A 254 -2.83 18.30 -7.63
C ASP A 254 -3.89 17.31 -7.14
N GLU A 255 -4.35 16.46 -8.05
CA GLU A 255 -5.29 15.37 -7.78
C GLU A 255 -4.78 14.11 -8.47
N LEU A 256 -4.69 12.99 -7.74
CA LEU A 256 -4.41 11.67 -8.30
C LEU A 256 -5.74 10.93 -8.48
N LYS A 257 -6.07 10.63 -9.73
CA LYS A 257 -7.30 9.94 -10.08
C LYS A 257 -7.00 8.51 -10.47
N VAL A 258 -7.66 7.57 -9.80
CA VAL A 258 -7.62 6.14 -10.12
C VAL A 258 -8.95 5.74 -10.74
N SER A 259 -8.91 4.96 -11.82
CA SER A 259 -10.10 4.43 -12.47
C SER A 259 -9.89 2.96 -12.84
N CYS A 260 -10.81 2.12 -12.38
CA CYS A 260 -10.83 0.69 -12.63
C CYS A 260 -12.15 0.33 -13.32
N THR A 261 -12.08 -0.36 -14.46
CA THR A 261 -13.24 -0.88 -15.17
C THR A 261 -13.25 -2.40 -15.12
N TYR A 262 -14.42 -2.98 -14.87
CA TYR A 262 -14.62 -4.40 -14.67
C TYR A 262 -15.65 -4.96 -15.66
N ASP A 263 -15.47 -6.23 -16.02
CA ASP A 263 -16.43 -7.04 -16.75
C ASP A 263 -16.96 -8.13 -15.81
N SER A 264 -18.26 -8.09 -15.51
CA SER A 264 -18.95 -9.07 -14.65
C SER A 264 -19.97 -9.92 -15.41
N THR A 265 -19.86 -10.00 -16.75
CA THR A 265 -20.78 -10.78 -17.60
C THR A 265 -20.88 -12.24 -17.19
N SER A 266 -19.79 -12.80 -16.68
CA SER A 266 -19.72 -14.18 -16.16
C SER A 266 -20.30 -14.34 -14.75
N MET A 267 -20.62 -13.25 -14.04
CA MET A 267 -21.03 -13.30 -12.64
C MET A 267 -22.55 -13.36 -12.50
N SER A 268 -23.03 -14.25 -11.63
CA SER A 268 -24.45 -14.37 -11.25
C SER A 268 -24.83 -13.61 -9.98
N ARG A 269 -23.83 -13.10 -9.24
CA ARG A 269 -23.99 -12.32 -8.01
C ARG A 269 -23.33 -10.95 -8.14
N THR A 270 -23.74 -10.02 -7.29
CA THR A 270 -22.97 -8.78 -7.06
C THR A 270 -21.60 -9.13 -6.49
N VAL A 271 -20.57 -8.46 -7.00
CA VAL A 271 -19.19 -8.57 -6.51
C VAL A 271 -18.84 -7.24 -5.84
N SER A 272 -18.37 -7.32 -4.61
CA SER A 272 -18.07 -6.14 -3.79
C SER A 272 -16.56 -6.00 -3.62
N PHE A 273 -16.14 -4.94 -2.93
CA PHE A 273 -14.78 -4.88 -2.40
C PHE A 273 -14.52 -6.00 -1.39
N GLY A 274 -13.30 -6.56 -1.43
CA GLY A 274 -12.84 -7.55 -0.47
C GLY A 274 -11.40 -8.00 -0.74
N ASP A 275 -10.86 -8.75 0.21
CA ASP A 275 -9.49 -9.25 0.13
C ASP A 275 -9.35 -10.58 -0.62
N GLU A 276 -10.46 -11.29 -0.80
CA GLU A 276 -10.47 -12.53 -1.56
C GLU A 276 -10.31 -12.30 -3.06
N ILE A 277 -9.75 -13.30 -3.75
CA ILE A 277 -9.72 -13.33 -5.22
C ILE A 277 -11.11 -13.33 -5.87
N SER A 278 -12.16 -13.68 -5.10
CA SER A 278 -13.56 -13.72 -5.54
C SER A 278 -14.26 -12.36 -5.42
N ASP A 279 -13.63 -11.43 -4.73
CA ASP A 279 -14.02 -10.03 -4.59
C ASP A 279 -13.16 -9.14 -5.49
N GLU A 280 -13.39 -7.82 -5.47
CA GLU A 280 -12.66 -6.87 -6.32
C GLU A 280 -11.88 -5.81 -5.56
N LYS A 281 -10.81 -5.32 -6.20
CA LYS A 281 -9.96 -4.24 -5.70
C LYS A 281 -9.79 -3.15 -6.76
N CYS A 282 -9.62 -1.91 -6.32
CA CYS A 282 -9.23 -0.79 -7.17
C CYS A 282 -8.16 0.02 -6.46
N TYR A 283 -6.90 -0.40 -6.55
CA TYR A 283 -5.79 0.30 -5.92
C TYR A 283 -4.71 0.70 -6.91
N ALA A 284 -4.12 1.85 -6.62
CA ALA A 284 -2.85 2.29 -7.19
C ALA A 284 -1.85 2.45 -6.06
N HIS A 285 -0.71 1.76 -6.17
CA HIS A 285 0.42 1.89 -5.27
C HIS A 285 1.52 2.70 -5.95
N PHE A 286 2.13 3.62 -5.22
CA PHE A 286 3.13 4.54 -5.72
C PHE A 286 4.41 4.42 -4.90
N HIS A 287 5.55 4.34 -5.57
CA HIS A 287 6.84 4.65 -4.95
C HIS A 287 7.06 6.16 -5.09
N TYR A 288 7.44 6.85 -4.02
CA TYR A 288 7.73 8.29 -4.05
C TYR A 288 8.92 8.68 -3.17
N TYR A 289 9.45 9.89 -3.36
CA TYR A 289 10.41 10.51 -2.45
C TYR A 289 10.14 12.02 -2.28
N PRO A 290 10.60 12.67 -1.20
CA PRO A 290 11.19 12.05 -0.01
C PRO A 290 10.15 11.23 0.76
N ALA A 291 10.58 10.13 1.38
CA ALA A 291 9.74 9.37 2.31
C ALA A 291 9.48 10.17 3.60
N GLY A 292 8.32 9.93 4.22
CA GLY A 292 7.93 10.52 5.50
C GLY A 292 7.07 11.77 5.35
N GLY A 293 6.14 11.96 6.29
CA GLY A 293 5.25 13.12 6.37
C GLY A 293 4.09 13.14 5.35
N ALA A 294 4.16 12.37 4.26
CA ALA A 294 2.99 12.14 3.42
C ALA A 294 2.08 11.07 4.02
N ARG A 295 0.77 11.23 3.86
CA ARG A 295 -0.21 10.19 4.21
C ARG A 295 0.02 8.98 3.30
N VAL A 296 0.24 7.81 3.88
CA VAL A 296 0.60 6.57 3.15
C VAL A 296 -0.61 5.85 2.53
N ARG A 297 -1.83 6.23 2.92
CA ARG A 297 -3.09 5.65 2.44
C ARG A 297 -4.18 6.71 2.25
N CYS A 298 -4.78 6.74 1.06
CA CYS A 298 -5.85 7.66 0.70
C CYS A 298 -6.88 6.91 -0.16
N VAL A 299 -7.82 6.25 0.49
CA VAL A 299 -8.75 5.30 -0.14
C VAL A 299 -10.18 5.65 0.23
N ALA A 300 -11.06 5.78 -0.77
CA ALA A 300 -12.49 5.97 -0.52
C ALA A 300 -13.14 4.69 0.04
N GLY A 301 -13.81 4.78 1.19
CA GLY A 301 -14.53 3.66 1.83
C GLY A 301 -14.14 3.42 3.30
N GLU A 302 -12.98 3.90 3.73
CA GLU A 302 -12.62 3.96 5.16
C GLU A 302 -13.42 5.06 5.89
N GLU A 303 -13.67 4.89 7.19
CA GLU A 303 -14.43 5.83 8.05
C GLU A 303 -13.82 7.24 8.15
N GLU A 304 -12.64 7.48 7.56
CA GLU A 304 -12.06 8.82 7.41
C GLU A 304 -12.37 9.43 6.03
N LYS A 305 -13.61 9.91 5.86
CA LYS A 305 -13.94 10.96 4.88
C LYS A 305 -13.36 12.33 5.31
N VAL A 306 -12.08 12.40 5.71
CA VAL A 306 -11.44 13.64 6.16
C VAL A 306 -11.01 14.52 4.98
N CYS A 307 -10.78 13.93 3.81
CA CYS A 307 -10.14 14.60 2.68
C CYS A 307 -11.08 15.15 1.59
N LEU A 308 -12.40 15.01 1.76
CA LEU A 308 -13.40 15.45 0.78
C LEU A 308 -13.80 16.92 1.01
N SER A 309 -12.88 17.87 0.91
CA SER A 309 -13.17 19.23 0.42
C SER A 309 -11.91 20.08 0.26
N LYS A 310 -11.80 20.77 -0.88
CA LYS A 310 -10.95 21.97 -0.98
C LYS A 310 -11.45 22.98 0.07
N PRO A 311 -10.57 23.73 0.77
CA PRO A 311 -10.99 24.88 1.57
C PRO A 311 -11.40 26.03 0.63
N SER A 312 -12.53 25.87 -0.05
CA SER A 312 -13.17 26.91 -0.85
C SER A 312 -14.68 26.73 -0.85
N ASP A 313 -15.28 26.63 0.34
CA ASP A 313 -16.72 26.84 0.56
C ASP A 313 -17.06 27.13 2.04
N LYS A 314 -16.14 27.73 2.81
CA LYS A 314 -16.48 28.29 4.15
C LYS A 314 -17.01 29.72 4.05
N ASN A 315 -17.95 29.96 3.12
CA ASN A 315 -18.68 31.22 3.03
C ASN A 315 -20.18 31.00 2.78
N SER A 316 -20.79 30.10 3.54
CA SER A 316 -22.22 30.16 3.85
C SER A 316 -22.39 29.96 5.35
N GLY A 317 -22.67 31.06 6.05
CA GLY A 317 -22.63 31.13 7.50
C GLY A 317 -23.60 30.18 8.18
N ILE A 318 -23.07 29.38 9.11
CA ILE A 318 -23.79 28.93 10.31
C ILE A 318 -22.79 29.06 11.46
N SER A 319 -22.98 30.10 12.27
CA SER A 319 -22.26 30.33 13.52
C SER A 319 -22.75 29.32 14.57
N SER A 320 -21.93 28.33 14.92
CA SER A 320 -22.10 27.58 16.18
C SER A 320 -20.93 27.92 17.11
N SER A 321 -21.05 29.06 17.78
CA SER A 321 -20.23 29.44 18.93
C SER A 321 -20.52 28.49 20.10
N PHE A 322 -19.58 27.58 20.40
CA PHE A 322 -19.53 26.88 21.68
C PHE A 322 -19.07 27.87 22.76
N ASN A 323 -20.03 28.43 23.50
CA ASN A 323 -19.74 29.21 24.70
C ASN A 323 -19.37 28.27 25.86
N LEU A 324 -18.13 28.41 26.32
CA LEU A 324 -17.62 27.87 27.57
C LEU A 324 -18.30 28.61 28.74
N ILE A 325 -19.25 27.96 29.43
CA ILE A 325 -19.89 28.52 30.63
C ILE A 325 -18.91 28.37 31.80
N ILE A 326 -18.28 29.48 32.19
CA ILE A 326 -17.59 29.65 33.48
C ILE A 326 -18.62 30.20 34.47
N LEU A 327 -19.05 29.36 35.42
CA LEU A 327 -19.89 29.77 36.55
C LEU A 327 -19.00 30.45 37.61
N LEU A 328 -19.06 31.78 37.68
CA LEU A 328 -18.64 32.56 38.84
C LEU A 328 -19.87 33.27 39.42
N SER A 329 -20.33 32.83 40.59
CA SER A 329 -21.26 33.60 41.42
C SER A 329 -20.55 34.07 42.69
N THR A 330 -20.27 35.37 42.74
CA THR A 330 -19.90 36.10 43.96
C THR A 330 -21.14 36.49 44.77
N PRO A 331 -21.00 36.70 46.10
CA PRO A 331 -22.12 36.79 47.03
C PRO A 331 -22.65 38.23 47.17
N LEU A 332 -23.94 38.36 47.51
CA LEU A 332 -24.52 39.60 48.01
C LEU A 332 -25.12 39.35 49.40
N ILE A 333 -24.46 39.95 50.38
CA ILE A 333 -24.85 40.09 51.79
C ILE A 333 -25.83 41.26 51.91
N THR A 334 -26.95 41.06 52.62
CA THR A 334 -27.58 41.98 53.60
C THR A 334 -28.85 41.27 54.11
N ALA A 335 -28.90 40.68 55.31
CA ALA A 335 -28.96 41.25 56.67
C ALA A 335 -30.40 41.53 57.17
N THR A 336 -30.73 40.85 58.29
CA THR A 336 -31.75 41.17 59.35
C THR A 336 -33.25 41.04 58.99
N ARG A 337 -34.16 40.57 59.86
CA ARG A 337 -34.29 40.62 61.33
C ARG A 337 -35.29 39.53 61.83
N TYR A 338 -34.97 38.96 62.99
CA TYR A 338 -35.85 38.56 64.12
C TYR A 338 -37.22 37.89 63.87
N ALA A 339 -37.39 36.63 64.29
CA ALA A 339 -37.97 36.22 65.58
C ALA A 339 -37.71 34.72 65.82
#